data_AF-A0A2I0JYK0-F1
#
_entry.id   AF-A0A2I0JYK0-F1
#
_cell.length_a   1.000
_cell.length_b   1.000
_cell.length_c   1.000
_cell.angle_alpha   90.00
_cell.angle_beta   90.00
_cell.angle_gamma   90.00
#
_symmetry.space_group_name_H-M   'P 1'
#
loop_
_entity.id
_entity.type
_entity.pdbx_description
1 polymer ?
#
loop_
_entity_poly.entity_id
_entity_poly.type
_entity_poly.pdbx_seq_one_letter_code
_entity_poly.pdbx_strand_id
1 'polypeptide(L)'
;MSPVPLILLIGILLLNFDQSSALSVGSRSLFREVSSNRAGDVDYAVELNATNFDAVLRDTPAMFSVVEFFAHWCPACRNYKPHYEKVARLFNGPDAVHPGIIVMTRVDCALK
;
A
#
# COMPACT_ATOMS: atom_id res chain seq x y z
N MET A 1 -39.95 -35.21 10.51
CA MET A 1 -39.12 -35.12 9.29
C MET A 1 -39.45 -33.78 8.65
N SER A 2 -38.65 -32.76 8.97
CA SER A 2 -38.93 -31.35 8.64
C SER A 2 -38.10 -30.95 7.40
N PRO A 3 -38.68 -30.34 6.35
CA PRO A 3 -38.05 -30.09 5.05
C PRO A 3 -37.09 -28.87 5.03
N VAL A 4 -36.75 -28.33 6.20
CA VAL A 4 -35.87 -27.16 6.37
C VAL A 4 -34.48 -27.30 5.73
N PRO A 5 -33.80 -28.47 5.66
CA PRO A 5 -32.45 -28.51 5.10
C PRO A 5 -32.40 -28.37 3.58
N LEU A 6 -33.50 -28.64 2.87
CA LEU A 6 -33.54 -28.59 1.40
C LEU A 6 -33.64 -27.15 0.86
N ILE A 7 -34.35 -26.27 1.58
CA ILE A 7 -34.55 -24.86 1.20
C ILE A 7 -33.24 -24.06 1.38
N LEU A 8 -32.45 -24.41 2.41
CA LEU A 8 -31.17 -23.76 2.69
C LEU A 8 -30.09 -24.07 1.64
N LEU A 9 -30.07 -25.29 1.10
CA LEU A 9 -29.16 -25.69 0.03
C LEU A 9 -29.48 -25.04 -1.32
N ILE A 10 -30.77 -24.84 -1.63
CA ILE A 10 -31.20 -24.16 -2.87
C ILE A 10 -30.85 -22.66 -2.83
N GLY A 11 -30.92 -22.02 -1.66
CA GLY A 11 -30.50 -20.62 -1.48
C GLY A 11 -29.00 -20.40 -1.68
N ILE A 12 -28.16 -21.36 -1.32
CA ILE A 12 -26.70 -21.27 -1.47
C ILE A 12 -26.26 -21.43 -2.93
N LEU A 13 -27.01 -22.20 -3.74
CA LEU A 13 -26.75 -22.38 -5.17
C LEU A 13 -27.12 -21.14 -6.01
N LEU A 14 -28.12 -20.35 -5.59
CA LEU A 14 -28.54 -19.14 -6.31
C LEU A 14 -27.68 -17.90 -6.03
N LEU A 15 -26.95 -17.84 -4.91
CA LEU A 15 -26.07 -16.70 -4.57
C LEU A 15 -24.68 -16.77 -5.22
N ASN A 16 -24.34 -17.87 -5.92
CA ASN A 16 -23.06 -18.03 -6.61
C ASN A 16 -23.18 -17.94 -8.14
N PHE A 17 -24.32 -17.47 -8.67
CA PHE A 17 -24.58 -17.39 -10.11
C PHE A 17 -24.65 -15.93 -10.61
N ASP A 18 -23.57 -15.16 -10.42
CA ASP A 18 -23.32 -13.92 -11.15
C ASP A 18 -22.24 -14.15 -12.23
N GLN A 19 -22.64 -14.88 -13.27
CA GLN A 19 -21.93 -14.95 -14.54
C GLN A 19 -22.31 -13.69 -15.36
N SER A 20 -21.54 -12.61 -15.20
CA SER A 20 -21.54 -11.52 -16.19
C SER A 20 -20.40 -11.73 -17.18
N SER A 21 -20.68 -12.54 -18.20
CA SER A 21 -19.91 -12.59 -19.44
C SER A 21 -20.20 -11.36 -20.29
N ALA A 22 -19.19 -10.52 -20.52
CA ALA A 22 -19.19 -9.54 -21.60
C ALA A 22 -17.93 -9.73 -22.47
N LEU A 23 -18.08 -10.56 -23.51
CA LEU A 23 -17.18 -10.56 -24.66
C LEU A 23 -17.53 -9.36 -25.53
N SER A 24 -16.65 -8.35 -25.60
CA SER A 24 -16.70 -7.38 -26.69
C SER A 24 -15.47 -7.54 -27.58
N VAL A 25 -15.76 -7.96 -28.80
CA VAL A 25 -14.90 -8.03 -29.98
C VAL A 25 -14.04 -6.77 -30.16
N GLY A 26 -12.74 -7.01 -30.35
CA GLY A 26 -11.84 -6.31 -31.28
C GLY A 26 -11.87 -4.78 -31.39
N SER A 27 -10.81 -4.14 -30.87
CA SER A 27 -10.11 -3.05 -31.57
C SER A 27 -8.68 -2.92 -31.03
N ARG A 28 -7.70 -2.93 -31.94
CA ARG A 28 -6.28 -2.75 -31.62
C ARG A 28 -6.07 -1.37 -31.01
N SER A 29 -5.74 -1.30 -29.73
CA SER A 29 -5.12 -0.13 -29.09
C SER A 29 -4.34 -0.60 -27.87
N LEU A 30 -3.02 -0.40 -27.92
CA LEU A 30 -2.12 -0.50 -26.77
C LEU A 30 -2.48 0.62 -25.78
N PHE A 31 -3.46 0.40 -24.92
CA PHE A 31 -3.57 1.16 -23.67
C PHE A 31 -3.53 0.19 -22.50
N ARG A 32 -2.41 0.31 -21.80
CA ARG A 32 -2.05 -0.37 -20.56
C ARG A 32 -3.17 -0.20 -19.54
N GLU A 33 -3.93 -1.27 -19.34
CA GLU A 33 -4.85 -1.39 -18.22
C GLU A 33 -4.02 -1.49 -16.94
N VAL A 34 -3.75 -0.33 -16.32
CA VAL A 34 -3.46 -0.29 -14.90
C VAL A 34 -4.81 -0.20 -14.21
N SER A 35 -5.40 -1.37 -13.95
CA SER A 35 -6.30 -1.54 -12.82
C SER A 35 -5.47 -1.34 -11.55
N SER A 36 -5.31 -0.08 -11.15
CA SER A 36 -4.97 0.24 -9.77
C SER A 36 -6.23 0.82 -9.17
N ASN A 37 -6.96 -0.02 -8.44
CA ASN A 37 -7.80 0.45 -7.35
C ASN A 37 -7.04 1.56 -6.64
N ARG A 38 -7.61 2.77 -6.57
CA ARG A 38 -7.09 3.86 -5.75
C ARG A 38 -7.26 3.44 -4.28
N ALA A 39 -6.38 2.58 -3.79
CA ALA A 39 -5.78 2.85 -2.50
C ALA A 39 -5.17 4.25 -2.64
N GLY A 40 -5.54 5.18 -1.77
CA GLY A 40 -4.90 6.50 -1.74
C GLY A 40 -3.38 6.32 -1.72
N ASP A 41 -2.64 7.31 -2.23
CA ASP A 41 -1.18 7.36 -2.08
C ASP A 41 -0.88 7.47 -0.58
N VAL A 42 -0.82 6.32 0.10
CA VAL A 42 -0.44 6.22 1.51
C VAL A 42 1.04 5.96 1.52
N ASP A 43 1.80 6.95 1.99
CA ASP A 43 3.22 6.79 2.25
C ASP A 43 3.39 5.98 3.55
N TYR A 44 4.17 4.90 3.45
CA TYR A 44 4.54 4.03 4.55
C TYR A 44 5.76 4.57 5.30
N ALA A 45 6.62 5.34 4.63
CA ALA A 45 7.76 5.98 5.28
C ALA A 45 7.28 7.10 6.22
N VAL A 46 7.83 7.15 7.43
CA VAL A 46 7.50 8.22 8.38
C VAL A 46 8.21 9.50 7.97
N GLU A 47 7.44 10.58 7.79
CA GLU A 47 7.98 11.91 7.49
C GLU A 47 8.59 12.55 8.74
N LEU A 48 9.85 12.92 8.62
CA LEU A 48 10.63 13.63 9.61
C LEU A 48 10.93 15.05 9.11
N ASN A 49 10.98 15.97 10.06
CA ASN A 49 11.30 17.38 9.85
C ASN A 49 12.09 17.91 11.05
N ALA A 50 12.54 19.16 10.98
CA ALA A 50 13.36 19.78 12.02
C ALA A 50 12.73 19.78 13.43
N THR A 51 11.41 19.67 13.54
CA THR A 51 10.69 19.72 14.84
C THR A 51 10.43 18.35 15.45
N ASN A 52 10.38 17.28 14.65
CA ASN A 52 10.02 15.94 15.14
C ASN A 52 11.15 14.91 15.03
N PHE A 53 12.25 15.22 14.33
CA PHE A 53 13.33 14.27 14.03
C PHE A 53 13.84 13.55 15.30
N ASP A 54 14.24 14.34 16.30
CA ASP A 54 14.76 13.79 17.56
C ASP A 54 13.71 13.00 18.35
N ALA A 55 12.47 13.52 18.43
CA ALA A 55 11.41 12.88 19.21
C ALA A 55 11.02 11.54 18.60
N VAL A 56 10.76 11.49 17.29
CA VAL A 56 10.33 10.27 16.60
C VAL A 56 11.41 9.18 16.66
N LEU A 57 12.69 9.54 16.49
CA LEU A 57 13.79 8.56 16.52
C LEU A 57 14.14 8.09 17.94
N ARG A 58 13.80 8.85 18.98
CA ARG A 58 13.99 8.44 20.38
C ARG A 58 12.84 7.59 20.89
N ASP A 59 11.61 7.93 20.49
CA ASP A 59 10.39 7.32 21.03
C ASP A 59 9.94 6.09 20.24
N THR A 60 10.48 5.88 19.04
CA THR A 60 10.21 4.68 18.25
C THR A 60 10.73 3.42 18.97
N PRO A 61 9.97 2.32 19.00
CA PRO A 61 10.45 1.04 19.51
C PRO A 61 11.48 0.38 18.58
N ALA A 62 11.70 0.91 17.37
CA ALA A 62 12.63 0.36 16.39
C ALA A 62 14.09 0.52 16.81
N MET A 63 14.86 -0.57 16.74
CA MET A 63 16.29 -0.56 17.07
C MET A 63 17.14 0.23 16.05
N PHE A 64 16.71 0.25 14.78
CA PHE A 64 17.39 0.95 13.70
C PHE A 64 16.40 1.81 12.90
N SER A 65 16.92 2.89 12.33
CA SER A 65 16.17 3.72 11.38
C SER A 65 16.94 3.84 10.07
N VAL A 66 16.22 3.68 8.97
CA VAL A 66 16.70 4.08 7.64
C VAL A 66 16.09 5.44 7.34
N VAL A 67 16.95 6.44 7.10
CA VAL A 67 16.53 7.82 6.82
C VAL A 67 16.86 8.15 5.36
N GLU A 68 15.83 8.37 4.55
CA GLU A 68 15.96 8.91 3.20
C GLU A 68 15.98 10.45 3.26
N PHE A 69 17.14 11.06 2.98
CA PHE A 69 17.23 12.50 2.76
C PHE A 69 16.98 12.79 1.28
N PHE A 70 15.87 13.44 0.96
CA PHE A 70 15.43 13.69 -0.42
C PHE A 70 15.05 15.16 -0.63
N ALA A 71 14.64 15.48 -1.86
CA ALA A 71 13.99 16.73 -2.19
C ALA A 71 12.81 16.47 -3.14
N HIS A 72 11.61 16.97 -2.84
CA HIS A 72 10.42 16.71 -3.65
C HIS A 72 10.55 17.18 -5.12
N TRP A 73 11.35 18.22 -5.38
CA TRP A 73 11.61 18.73 -6.72
C TRP A 73 12.68 17.94 -7.49
N CYS A 74 13.45 17.08 -6.82
CA CYS A 74 14.51 16.30 -7.46
C CYS A 74 13.92 15.16 -8.31
N PRO A 75 14.20 15.13 -9.64
CA PRO A 75 13.66 14.09 -10.51
C PRO A 75 14.10 12.66 -10.13
N ALA A 76 15.34 12.48 -9.70
CA ALA A 76 15.85 11.18 -9.27
C ALA A 76 15.12 10.70 -8.00
N CYS A 77 14.91 11.58 -7.02
CA CYS A 77 14.16 11.26 -5.80
C CYS A 77 12.71 10.87 -6.10
N ARG A 78 12.02 11.61 -6.98
CA ARG A 78 10.65 11.25 -7.38
C ARG A 78 10.57 9.89 -8.06
N ASN A 79 11.54 9.57 -8.91
CA ASN A 79 11.61 8.25 -9.54
C ASN A 79 11.90 7.14 -8.52
N TYR A 80 12.65 7.45 -7.46
CA TYR A 80 13.00 6.50 -6.41
C TYR A 80 11.90 6.30 -5.35
N LYS A 81 11.10 7.33 -5.02
CA LYS A 81 9.97 7.27 -4.06
C LYS A 81 9.16 5.97 -4.15
N PRO A 82 8.64 5.52 -5.33
CA PRO A 82 7.84 4.31 -5.40
C PRO A 82 8.60 3.02 -5.03
N HIS A 83 9.93 3.00 -5.17
CA HIS A 83 10.75 1.88 -4.73
C HIS A 83 10.98 1.93 -3.22
N TYR A 84 11.29 3.11 -2.68
CA TYR A 84 11.43 3.30 -1.25
C TYR A 84 10.14 2.93 -0.51
N GLU A 85 8.98 3.35 -1.03
CA GLU A 85 7.66 3.03 -0.45
C GLU A 85 7.33 1.54 -0.45
N LYS A 86 7.76 0.80 -1.47
CA LYS A 86 7.62 -0.67 -1.48
C LYS A 86 8.39 -1.31 -0.33
N VAL A 87 9.59 -0.80 -0.03
CA VAL A 87 10.39 -1.30 1.10
C VAL A 87 9.79 -0.81 2.43
N ALA A 88 9.39 0.46 2.51
CA ALA A 88 8.72 1.02 3.68
C ALA A 88 7.47 0.22 4.08
N ARG A 89 6.68 -0.24 3.11
CA ARG A 89 5.55 -1.15 3.37
C ARG A 89 5.95 -2.45 4.07
N LEU A 90 7.13 -3.01 3.79
CA LEU A 90 7.58 -4.28 4.39
C LEU A 90 7.98 -4.13 5.87
N PHE A 91 8.28 -2.91 6.33
CA PHE A 91 8.76 -2.62 7.69
C PHE A 91 7.76 -1.81 8.53
N ASN A 92 7.07 -0.85 7.92
CA ASN A 92 6.12 0.04 8.59
C ASN A 92 4.65 -0.31 8.29
N GLY A 93 4.39 -1.22 7.36
CA GLY A 93 3.04 -1.63 6.99
C GLY A 93 2.35 -2.51 8.03
N PRO A 94 1.03 -2.75 7.89
CA PRO A 94 0.26 -3.60 8.80
C PRO A 94 0.77 -5.05 8.84
N ASP A 95 1.37 -5.53 7.75
CA ASP A 95 1.89 -6.88 7.58
C ASP A 95 3.43 -6.92 7.65
N ALA A 96 4.05 -6.03 8.45
CA ALA A 96 5.51 -5.93 8.53
C ALA A 96 6.17 -7.24 8.99
N VAL A 97 7.21 -7.68 8.26
CA VAL A 97 7.89 -8.97 8.50
C VAL A 97 8.75 -8.94 9.77
N HIS A 98 9.28 -7.77 10.12
CA HIS A 98 10.17 -7.55 11.26
C HIS A 98 9.72 -6.33 12.07
N PRO A 99 8.58 -6.41 12.78
CA PRO A 99 8.06 -5.28 13.54
C PRO A 99 9.05 -4.88 14.65
N GLY A 100 9.29 -3.58 14.79
CA GLY A 100 10.11 -3.03 15.87
C GLY A 100 11.63 -3.23 15.73
N ILE A 101 12.14 -3.69 14.58
CA ILE A 101 13.60 -3.73 14.33
C ILE A 101 14.05 -2.53 13.50
N ILE A 102 13.38 -2.29 12.37
CA ILE A 102 13.72 -1.21 11.44
C ILE A 102 12.49 -0.33 11.26
N VAL A 103 12.67 0.99 11.36
CA VAL A 103 11.69 1.98 10.92
C VAL A 103 12.20 2.69 9.68
N MET A 104 11.36 2.77 8.66
CA MET A 104 11.66 3.48 7.41
C MET A 104 11.16 4.93 7.52
N THR A 105 12.04 5.90 7.31
CA THR A 105 11.78 7.31 7.57
C THR A 105 12.37 8.19 6.47
N ARG A 106 11.89 9.42 6.33
CA ARG A 106 12.36 10.33 5.29
C ARG A 106 12.31 11.78 5.72
N VAL A 107 13.19 12.59 5.12
CA VAL A 107 13.32 14.02 5.37
C VAL A 107 13.39 14.73 4.02
N ASP A 108 12.45 15.64 3.77
CA ASP A 108 12.52 16.55 2.62
C ASP A 108 13.43 17.74 2.95
N CYS A 109 14.65 17.71 2.44
CA CYS A 109 15.65 18.78 2.61
C CYS A 109 15.31 20.08 1.86
N ALA A 110 14.28 20.09 1.02
CA ALA A 110 13.84 21.29 0.31
C ALA A 110 12.85 22.13 1.13
N LEU A 111 12.23 21.53 2.15
CA LEU A 111 11.35 22.25 3.07
C LEU A 111 12.20 22.88 4.18
N LYS A 112 11.89 24.13 4.52
CA LYS A 112 12.53 24.88 5.61
C LYS A 112 11.76 24.70 6.91
#